data_AF-A0A945QEA3-F1
#
_entry.id   AF-A0A945QEA3-F1
#
_cell.length_a   1.000
_cell.length_b   1.000
_cell.length_c   1.000
_cell.angle_alpha   90.00
_cell.angle_beta   90.00
_cell.angle_gamma   90.00
#
_symmetry.space_group_name_H-M   'P 1'
#
loop_
_entity.id
_entity.type
_entity.pdbx_description
1 polymer ?
#
loop_
_entity_poly.entity_id
_entity_poly.type
_entity_poly.pdbx_seq_one_letter_code
_entity_poly.pdbx_strand_id
1 'polypeptide(L)'
;MKIESQKALNIWRVALVEIVRNERPDLTSRQMAVLLTVYLAAGPHTVRGLAASLNVSKPAITRALDRLSELDLVRRKADEADRRSILVQRTVKGSVFLSEFGEVIRQAALEVDGEGGASLPGEDAGSAVGLGAGEDEPDRLAAG
;
A
#
# COMPACT_ATOMS: atom_id res chain seq x y z
N MET A 1 0.24 -20.05 10.30
CA MET A 1 1.28 -19.14 10.80
C MET A 1 0.62 -17.81 11.13
N LYS A 2 0.63 -17.37 12.39
CA LYS A 2 0.07 -16.08 12.80
C LYS A 2 1.21 -15.06 12.79
N ILE A 3 1.08 -13.99 12.04
CA ILE A 3 2.05 -12.90 12.02
C ILE A 3 1.49 -11.80 12.92
N GLU A 4 2.23 -11.43 13.96
CA GLU A 4 1.87 -10.32 14.84
C GLU A 4 1.94 -8.99 14.09
N SER A 5 1.06 -8.04 14.42
CA SER A 5 0.93 -6.76 13.68
C SER A 5 2.25 -6.00 13.57
N GLN A 6 3.04 -5.95 14.65
CA GLN A 6 4.34 -5.27 14.67
C GLN A 6 5.34 -5.94 13.73
N LYS A 7 5.32 -7.27 13.68
CA LYS A 7 6.18 -8.04 12.77
C LYS A 7 5.79 -7.82 11.32
N ALA A 8 4.50 -7.80 11.01
CA ALA A 8 4.00 -7.51 9.66
C ALA A 8 4.43 -6.10 9.18
N LEU A 9 4.33 -5.11 10.07
CA LEU A 9 4.79 -3.74 9.77
C LEU A 9 6.30 -3.66 9.57
N ASN A 10 7.09 -4.39 10.36
CA ASN A 10 8.55 -4.42 10.18
C ASN A 10 8.96 -5.05 8.84
N ILE A 11 8.35 -6.18 8.47
CA ILE A 11 8.58 -6.82 7.15
C ILE A 11 8.24 -5.85 6.02
N TRP A 12 7.09 -5.18 6.13
CA TRP A 12 6.66 -4.21 5.12
C TRP A 12 7.63 -3.03 5.01
N ARG A 13 8.12 -2.50 6.14
CA ARG A 13 9.11 -1.42 6.18
C ARG A 13 10.41 -1.82 5.50
N VAL A 14 10.97 -2.98 5.85
CA VAL A 14 12.24 -3.47 5.26
C VAL A 14 12.09 -3.63 3.75
N ALA A 15 11.00 -4.26 3.30
CA ALA A 15 10.71 -4.41 1.88
C ALA A 15 10.61 -3.05 1.16
N LEU A 16 9.87 -2.09 1.73
CA LEU A 16 9.73 -0.74 1.15
C LEU A 16 11.07 0.00 1.02
N VAL A 17 11.93 -0.08 2.03
CA VAL A 17 13.26 0.55 1.98
C VAL A 17 14.09 -0.03 0.84
N GLU A 18 14.08 -1.35 0.66
CA GLU A 18 14.78 -2.01 -0.44
C GLU A 18 14.18 -1.65 -1.80
N ILE A 19 12.86 -1.53 -1.92
CA ILE A 19 12.20 -1.09 -3.15
C ILE A 19 12.63 0.34 -3.54
N VAL A 20 12.75 1.25 -2.57
CA VAL A 20 13.18 2.65 -2.79
C VAL A 20 14.66 2.73 -3.18
N ARG A 21 15.50 1.85 -2.64
CA ARG A 21 16.94 1.79 -2.98
C ARG A 21 17.20 1.23 -4.37
N ASN A 22 16.34 0.32 -4.83
CA ASN A 22 16.43 -0.24 -6.16
C ASN A 22 15.91 0.79 -7.18
N GLU A 23 16.60 0.97 -8.31
CA GLU A 23 16.25 1.94 -9.39
C GLU A 23 14.98 1.55 -10.19
N ARG A 24 13.97 0.99 -9.51
CA ARG A 24 12.71 0.55 -10.07
C ARG A 24 11.74 1.73 -10.24
N PRO A 25 10.76 1.62 -11.14
CA PRO A 25 9.73 2.65 -11.25
C PRO A 25 8.97 2.76 -9.93
N ASP A 26 9.02 3.95 -9.32
CA ASP A 26 8.28 4.26 -8.11
C ASP A 26 6.78 4.28 -8.41
N LEU A 27 6.05 3.36 -7.79
CA LEU A 27 4.60 3.23 -7.92
C LEU A 27 3.95 3.75 -6.66
N THR A 28 3.04 4.72 -6.83
CA THR A 28 2.16 5.14 -5.73
C THR A 28 1.38 3.94 -5.17
N SER A 29 0.98 4.00 -3.89
CA SER A 29 0.20 2.94 -3.25
C SER A 29 -1.06 2.56 -4.06
N ARG A 30 -1.69 3.53 -4.74
CA ARG A 30 -2.85 3.28 -5.60
C ARG A 30 -2.48 2.49 -6.85
N GLN A 31 -1.39 2.84 -7.53
CA GLN A 31 -0.92 2.10 -8.70
C GLN A 31 -0.53 0.66 -8.31
N MET A 32 0.18 0.50 -7.19
CA MET A 32 0.52 -0.82 -6.67
C MET A 32 -0.73 -1.64 -6.33
N ALA A 33 -1.73 -1.06 -5.65
CA ALA A 33 -2.98 -1.75 -5.35
C ALA A 33 -3.74 -2.20 -6.61
N VAL A 34 -3.82 -1.35 -7.63
CA VAL A 34 -4.42 -1.70 -8.93
C VAL A 34 -3.66 -2.84 -9.59
N LEU A 35 -2.32 -2.75 -9.64
CA LEU A 35 -1.47 -3.77 -10.26
C LEU A 35 -1.63 -5.12 -9.55
N LEU A 36 -1.50 -5.17 -8.22
CA LEU A 36 -1.69 -6.40 -7.44
C LEU A 36 -3.09 -6.98 -7.65
N THR A 37 -4.14 -6.16 -7.68
CA THR A 37 -5.51 -6.63 -7.93
C THR A 37 -5.62 -7.30 -9.30
N VAL A 38 -5.08 -6.70 -10.36
CA VAL A 38 -5.11 -7.27 -11.72
C VAL A 38 -4.41 -8.63 -11.79
N TYR A 39 -3.32 -8.82 -11.04
CA TYR A 39 -2.50 -10.01 -11.10
C TYR A 39 -2.90 -11.12 -10.12
N LEU A 40 -3.48 -10.76 -8.97
CA LEU A 40 -3.76 -11.71 -7.89
C LEU A 40 -5.25 -12.04 -7.75
N ALA A 41 -6.15 -11.14 -8.15
CA ALA A 41 -7.60 -11.40 -8.12
C ALA A 41 -8.09 -12.02 -9.45
N ALA A 42 -9.22 -12.73 -9.36
CA ALA A 42 -9.90 -13.31 -10.51
C ALA A 42 -10.36 -12.22 -11.49
N GLY A 43 -10.16 -12.45 -12.79
CA GLY A 43 -10.64 -11.59 -13.87
C GLY A 43 -12.01 -12.02 -14.42
N PRO A 44 -12.53 -11.35 -15.47
CA PRO A 44 -11.91 -10.27 -16.23
C PRO A 44 -11.94 -8.91 -15.51
N HIS A 45 -10.86 -8.14 -15.63
CA HIS A 45 -10.73 -6.82 -14.99
C HIS A 45 -11.16 -5.70 -15.93
N THR A 46 -12.01 -4.80 -15.44
CA THR A 46 -12.42 -3.58 -16.14
C THR A 46 -12.16 -2.35 -15.29
N VAL A 47 -12.10 -1.16 -15.89
CA VAL A 47 -12.00 0.11 -15.14
C VAL A 47 -13.13 0.23 -14.10
N ARG A 48 -14.36 -0.13 -14.49
CA ARG A 48 -15.52 -0.11 -13.59
C ARG A 48 -15.38 -1.12 -12.46
N GLY A 49 -14.96 -2.35 -12.76
CA GLY A 49 -14.79 -3.40 -11.77
C GLY A 49 -13.71 -3.06 -10.75
N LEU A 50 -12.57 -2.55 -11.21
CA LEU A 50 -11.47 -2.12 -10.35
C LEU A 50 -11.87 -0.95 -9.44
N ALA A 51 -12.61 0.03 -9.97
CA ALA A 51 -13.12 1.15 -9.18
C ALA A 51 -14.03 0.70 -8.04
N ALA A 52 -14.93 -0.25 -8.33
CA ALA A 52 -15.81 -0.83 -7.33
C ALA A 52 -15.03 -1.66 -6.29
N SER A 53 -14.11 -2.51 -6.74
CA SER A 53 -13.34 -3.40 -5.86
C SER A 53 -12.41 -2.65 -4.91
N LEU A 54 -11.83 -1.53 -5.34
CA LEU A 54 -10.91 -0.72 -4.55
C LEU A 54 -11.62 0.44 -3.83
N ASN A 55 -12.94 0.57 -3.99
CA ASN A 55 -13.75 1.67 -3.46
C ASN A 55 -13.17 3.07 -3.77
N VAL A 56 -12.80 3.30 -5.03
CA VAL A 56 -12.26 4.59 -5.51
C VAL A 56 -12.94 5.04 -6.79
N SER A 57 -12.77 6.31 -7.16
CA SER A 57 -13.39 6.86 -8.36
C SER A 57 -12.79 6.26 -9.65
N LYS A 58 -13.63 6.13 -10.69
CA LYS A 58 -13.18 5.67 -12.02
C LYS A 58 -12.03 6.51 -12.60
N PRO A 59 -12.02 7.86 -12.52
CA PRO A 59 -10.88 8.65 -12.98
C PRO A 59 -9.57 8.33 -12.25
N ALA A 60 -9.63 7.97 -10.96
CA ALA A 60 -8.45 7.56 -10.21
C ALA A 60 -7.89 6.22 -10.72
N ILE A 61 -8.76 5.27 -11.09
CA ILE A 61 -8.37 4.01 -11.73
C ILE A 61 -7.80 4.25 -13.12
N THR A 62 -8.46 5.10 -13.94
CA THR A 62 -7.96 5.42 -15.29
C THR A 62 -6.54 5.98 -15.22
N ARG A 63 -6.29 6.98 -14.36
CA ARG A 63 -4.95 7.55 -14.17
C ARG A 63 -3.91 6.53 -13.69
N ALA A 64 -4.31 5.61 -12.80
CA ALA A 64 -3.42 4.54 -12.37
C ALA A 64 -3.07 3.60 -13.53
N LEU A 65 -4.07 3.18 -14.31
CA LEU A 65 -3.89 2.32 -15.47
C LEU A 65 -3.13 3.00 -16.61
N ASP A 66 -3.28 4.32 -16.80
CA ASP A 66 -2.46 5.11 -17.73
C ASP A 66 -0.99 4.93 -17.40
N ARG A 67 -0.60 5.24 -16.15
CA ARG A 67 0.78 5.12 -15.71
C ARG A 67 1.30 3.68 -15.78
N LEU A 68 0.49 2.69 -15.38
CA LEU A 68 0.88 1.28 -15.46
C LEU A 68 1.02 0.80 -16.91
N SER A 69 0.23 1.35 -17.84
CA SER A 69 0.35 1.04 -19.28
C SER A 69 1.61 1.67 -19.88
N GLU A 70 1.96 2.91 -19.50
CA GLU A 70 3.21 3.56 -19.91
C GLU A 70 4.45 2.77 -19.48
N LEU A 71 4.38 2.12 -18.32
CA LEU A 71 5.43 1.26 -17.81
C LEU A 71 5.39 -0.16 -18.40
N ASP A 72 4.42 -0.47 -19.27
CA ASP A 72 4.14 -1.79 -19.85
C ASP A 72 3.87 -2.88 -18.80
N LEU A 73 3.37 -2.49 -17.63
CA LEU A 73 3.01 -3.42 -16.53
C LEU A 73 1.60 -3.99 -16.70
N VAL A 74 0.75 -3.34 -17.49
CA VAL A 74 -0.58 -3.79 -17.90
C VAL A 74 -0.87 -3.35 -19.33
N ARG A 75 -1.84 -3.97 -19.98
CA ARG A 75 -2.37 -3.54 -21.28
C ARG A 75 -3.87 -3.28 -21.19
N ARG A 76 -4.33 -2.25 -21.90
CA ARG A 76 -5.76 -1.94 -22.04
C ARG A 76 -6.23 -2.34 -23.44
N LYS A 77 -7.35 -3.06 -23.51
CA LYS A 77 -7.99 -3.46 -24.77
C LYS A 77 -9.48 -3.14 -24.68
N ALA A 78 -10.06 -2.61 -25.76
CA ALA A 78 -11.52 -2.52 -25.85
C ALA A 78 -12.11 -3.93 -25.81
N ASP A 79 -13.17 -4.10 -25.04
CA ASP A 79 -13.90 -5.37 -25.03
C ASP A 79 -14.60 -5.57 -26.39
N GLU A 80 -14.46 -6.76 -26.95
CA GLU A 80 -15.04 -7.10 -28.25
C GLU A 80 -16.55 -7.29 -28.17
N ALA A 81 -17.06 -7.70 -26.99
CA ALA A 81 -18.49 -7.86 -26.74
C ALA A 81 -19.19 -6.53 -26.40
N ASP A 82 -18.47 -5.61 -25.75
CA ASP A 82 -18.95 -4.26 -25.44
C ASP A 82 -17.83 -3.22 -25.59
N ARG A 83 -17.79 -2.52 -26.73
CA ARG A 83 -16.74 -1.52 -27.01
C ARG A 83 -16.73 -0.34 -26.03
N ARG A 84 -17.73 -0.18 -25.16
CA ARG A 84 -17.76 0.82 -24.08
C ARG A 84 -16.97 0.36 -22.85
N SER A 85 -16.65 -0.93 -22.76
CA SER A 85 -15.84 -1.52 -21.72
C SER A 85 -14.37 -1.60 -22.14
N ILE A 86 -13.48 -1.32 -21.20
CA ILE A 86 -12.03 -1.48 -21.36
C ILE A 86 -11.60 -2.61 -20.43
N LEU A 87 -11.10 -3.69 -21.03
CA LEU A 87 -10.46 -4.80 -20.34
C LEU A 87 -9.01 -4.45 -20.01
N VAL A 88 -8.59 -4.86 -18.84
CA VAL A 88 -7.20 -4.75 -18.38
C VAL A 88 -6.57 -6.15 -18.40
N GLN A 89 -5.47 -6.26 -19.13
CA GLN A 89 -4.73 -7.50 -19.33
C GLN A 89 -3.36 -7.43 -18.67
N ARG A 90 -2.91 -8.57 -18.16
CA ARG A 90 -1.55 -8.77 -17.64
C ARG A 90 -0.55 -8.74 -18.79
N THR A 91 0.67 -8.30 -18.51
CA THR A 91 1.82 -8.33 -19.42
C THR A 91 2.91 -9.21 -18.83
N VAL A 92 3.83 -9.69 -19.67
CA VAL A 92 4.99 -10.44 -19.20
C VAL A 92 5.85 -9.57 -18.27
N LYS A 93 6.08 -8.31 -18.66
CA LYS A 93 6.87 -7.36 -17.86
C LYS A 93 6.26 -7.11 -16.48
N GLY A 94 4.94 -7.00 -16.37
CA GLY A 94 4.28 -6.86 -15.07
C GLY A 94 4.37 -8.13 -14.22
N SER A 95 4.31 -9.33 -14.81
CA SER A 95 4.59 -10.58 -14.09
C SER A 95 6.02 -10.62 -13.53
N VAL A 96 7.02 -10.21 -14.34
CA VAL A 96 8.43 -10.15 -13.91
C VAL A 96 8.58 -9.15 -12.76
N PHE A 97 8.04 -7.93 -12.93
CA PHE A 97 8.06 -6.90 -11.91
C PHE A 97 7.50 -7.40 -10.57
N LEU A 98 6.34 -8.08 -10.58
CA LEU A 98 5.72 -8.59 -9.36
C LEU A 98 6.43 -9.80 -8.77
N SER A 99 7.07 -10.63 -9.59
CA SER A 99 7.86 -11.76 -9.10
C SER A 99 9.08 -11.26 -8.32
N GLU A 100 9.77 -10.26 -8.85
CA GLU A 100 10.90 -9.63 -8.18
C GLU A 100 10.47 -8.85 -6.94
N PHE A 101 9.32 -8.14 -7.01
CA PHE A 101 8.74 -7.47 -5.84
C PHE A 101 8.39 -8.45 -4.72
N GLY A 102 7.80 -9.60 -5.08
CA GLY A 102 7.50 -10.68 -4.14
C GLY A 102 8.77 -11.26 -3.50
N GLU A 103 9.86 -11.38 -4.25
CA GLU A 103 11.14 -11.82 -3.73
C GLU A 103 11.72 -10.85 -2.70
N VAL A 104 11.62 -9.53 -2.94
CA VAL A 104 12.04 -8.52 -1.95
C VAL A 104 11.24 -8.66 -0.64
N ILE A 105 9.92 -8.85 -0.72
CA ILE A 105 9.09 -9.08 0.47
C ILE A 105 9.49 -10.38 1.19
N ARG A 106 9.78 -11.45 0.44
CA ARG A 106 10.20 -12.73 1.00
C ARG A 106 11.54 -12.61 1.72
N GLN A 107 12.50 -11.88 1.16
CA GLN A 107 13.80 -11.63 1.79
C GLN A 107 13.65 -10.79 3.05
N ALA A 108 12.83 -9.74 3.02
CA ALA A 108 12.49 -8.94 4.21
C ALA A 108 11.88 -9.80 5.33
N ALA A 109 11.03 -10.78 4.98
CA ALA A 109 10.48 -11.72 5.96
C ALA A 109 11.56 -12.61 6.60
N LEU A 110 12.51 -13.12 5.79
CA LEU A 110 13.61 -13.93 6.30
C LEU A 110 14.57 -13.15 7.21
N GLU A 111 14.87 -11.91 6.86
CA GLU A 111 15.71 -11.02 7.67
C GLU A 111 15.07 -10.76 9.05
N VAL A 112 13.79 -10.39 9.05
CA VAL A 112 13.02 -10.15 10.30
C VAL A 112 12.81 -11.44 11.10
N ASP A 113 12.83 -12.62 10.47
CA ASP A 113 12.77 -13.91 11.15
C ASP A 113 14.13 -14.34 11.74
N GLY A 114 15.23 -14.02 11.07
CA GLY A 114 16.60 -14.32 11.49
C GLY A 114 17.11 -13.40 12.60
N GLU A 115 16.64 -12.16 12.63
CA GLU A 115 16.80 -11.26 13.77
C GLU A 115 15.79 -11.63 14.86
N GLY A 116 16.13 -12.61 15.70
CA GLY A 116 15.35 -12.93 16.90
C GLY A 116 15.18 -11.70 17.79
N GLY A 117 14.05 -11.00 17.64
CA GLY A 117 13.63 -9.92 18.52
C GLY A 117 14.62 -8.75 18.62
N ALA A 118 15.17 -8.25 17.50
CA ALA A 118 15.78 -6.94 17.52
C ALA A 118 14.68 -5.88 17.77
N SER A 119 14.47 -5.56 19.05
CA SER A 119 13.71 -4.38 19.47
C SER A 119 14.15 -3.20 18.63
N LEU A 120 13.17 -2.48 18.08
CA LEU A 120 13.42 -1.23 17.41
C LEU A 120 14.19 -0.31 18.37
N PRO A 121 15.26 0.38 17.93
CA PRO A 121 15.81 1.48 18.70
C PRO A 121 14.74 2.57 18.76
N GLY A 122 13.97 2.62 19.86
CA GLY A 122 12.94 3.63 20.07
C GLY A 122 11.74 3.26 20.98
N GLU A 123 11.59 2.02 21.45
CA GLU A 123 10.47 1.69 22.37
C GLU A 123 10.76 2.05 23.85
N ASP A 124 11.99 2.41 24.19
CA ASP A 124 12.34 3.00 25.49
C ASP A 124 12.24 4.53 25.47
N ALA A 125 11.02 5.04 25.34
CA ALA A 125 10.67 6.38 25.82
C ALA A 125 9.45 6.25 26.72
N GLY A 126 9.73 6.02 28.00
CA GLY A 126 8.72 5.98 29.04
C GLY A 126 7.90 7.28 29.12
N SER A 127 6.65 7.11 29.54
CA SER A 127 5.96 7.96 30.52
C SER A 127 6.19 9.47 30.42
N ALA A 128 5.21 10.18 29.85
CA ALA A 128 4.43 11.22 30.54
C ALA A 128 3.70 12.09 29.51
N VAL A 129 2.39 11.90 29.37
CA VAL A 129 1.51 13.01 29.02
C VAL A 129 0.55 13.17 30.20
N GLY A 130 1.06 13.82 31.24
CA GLY A 130 0.21 14.52 32.18
C GLY A 130 -0.44 15.68 31.43
N LEU A 131 -1.70 15.50 31.02
CA LEU A 131 -2.55 16.62 30.64
C LEU A 131 -2.89 17.38 31.93
N GLY A 132 -2.02 18.31 32.28
CA GLY A 132 -2.37 19.41 33.17
C GLY A 132 -3.38 20.30 32.45
N ALA A 133 -4.66 20.16 32.78
CA ALA A 133 -5.65 21.19 32.53
C ALA A 133 -5.50 22.25 33.63
N GLY A 134 -4.68 23.25 33.35
CA GLY A 134 -4.87 24.59 33.91
C GLY A 134 -5.68 25.41 32.92
N GLU A 135 -6.33 26.46 33.43
CA GLU A 135 -7.35 27.34 32.80
C GLU A 135 -8.78 26.78 33.03
N ASP A 136 -9.66 27.37 33.83
CA ASP A 136 -9.83 28.76 34.24
C ASP A 136 -10.43 28.87 35.65
N GLU A 137 -9.94 29.83 36.42
CA GLU A 137 -10.60 30.36 37.61
C GLU A 137 -11.48 31.55 37.21
N PRO A 138 -12.83 31.44 37.28
CA PRO A 138 -13.68 32.61 37.40
C PRO A 138 -14.15 32.74 38.85
N ASP A 139 -13.49 33.67 39.54
CA ASP A 139 -14.04 34.63 40.49
C ASP A 139 -15.32 34.23 41.25
N ARG A 140 -15.14 33.84 42.53
CA ARG A 140 -16.22 33.76 43.52
C ARG A 140 -15.90 34.64 44.72
N LEU A 141 -16.51 35.83 44.74
CA LEU A 141 -17.15 36.42 45.92
C LEU A 141 -18.04 37.60 45.45
N ALA A 142 -19.37 37.45 45.33
CA ALA A 142 -20.36 37.53 46.40
C ALA A 142 -20.24 38.79 47.29
N ALA A 143 -21.17 39.72 47.06
CA ALA A 143 -21.86 40.61 48.00
C ALA A 143 -21.25 40.86 49.39
N GLY A 144 -21.05 42.15 49.68
CA GLY A 144 -20.83 42.73 51.00
C GLY A 144 -20.67 44.24 50.88
#